data_AF-A0A417YK26-F1
#
_entry.id   AF-A0A417YK26-F1
#
_cell.length_a   1.000
_cell.length_b   1.000
_cell.length_c   1.000
_cell.angle_alpha   90.00
_cell.angle_beta   90.00
_cell.angle_gamma   90.00
#
_symmetry.space_group_name_H-M   'P 1'
#
loop_
_entity.id
_entity.type
_entity.pdbx_description
1 polymer ?
#
loop_
_entity_poly.entity_id
_entity_poly.type
_entity_poly.pdbx_seq_one_letter_code
_entity_poly.pdbx_strand_id
1 'polypeptide(L)'
;MNFIHEVDYIFNFEVDGEMVSHKESHFVNDVDRRRYRWQEPINIGTPMPFNFKGTGNDYQEIEANLIGTKLLFTNPTNTLWHVEYELPDIDYVVIATVTKRVQWYPDGERVFYNFNIGNVNAYKKKLGGNA
;
A
#
# COMPACT_ATOMS: atom_id res chain seq x y z
N MET A 1 -7.73 -17.81 17.43
CA MET A 1 -6.95 -17.29 16.29
C MET A 1 -6.49 -15.91 16.70
N ASN A 2 -5.19 -15.77 16.94
CA ASN A 2 -4.59 -14.50 17.34
C ASN A 2 -3.87 -13.88 16.15
N PHE A 3 -3.96 -12.57 16.02
CA PHE A 3 -3.26 -11.80 15.00
C PHE A 3 -2.20 -10.94 15.67
N ILE A 4 -0.94 -11.18 15.31
CA ILE A 4 0.21 -10.45 15.83
C ILE A 4 0.58 -9.40 14.79
N HIS A 5 0.69 -8.14 15.20
CA HIS A 5 1.15 -7.05 14.32
C HIS A 5 2.61 -7.27 13.96
N GLU A 6 2.93 -7.48 12.68
CA GLU A 6 4.29 -7.81 12.26
C GLU A 6 4.96 -6.65 11.51
N VAL A 7 4.23 -5.94 10.64
CA VAL A 7 4.83 -4.85 9.89
C VAL A 7 3.83 -3.76 9.55
N ASP A 8 4.30 -2.52 9.61
CA ASP A 8 3.66 -1.38 8.97
C ASP A 8 4.48 -0.94 7.75
N TYR A 9 3.87 -1.03 6.58
CA TYR A 9 4.48 -0.50 5.36
C TYR A 9 4.11 0.95 5.16
N ILE A 10 5.10 1.77 4.86
CA ILE A 10 4.94 3.19 4.52
C ILE A 10 5.22 3.35 3.03
N PHE A 11 4.20 3.74 2.28
CA PHE A 11 4.27 4.00 0.85
C PHE A 11 4.31 5.51 0.62
N ASN A 12 5.44 6.01 0.15
CA ASN A 12 5.68 7.42 -0.10
C ASN A 12 5.63 7.71 -1.61
N PHE A 13 4.95 8.78 -2.01
CA PHE A 13 4.86 9.24 -3.38
C PHE A 13 4.98 10.75 -3.46
N GLU A 14 6.02 11.25 -4.12
CA GLU A 14 6.22 12.68 -4.33
C GLU A 14 5.51 13.15 -5.62
N VAL A 15 4.70 14.19 -5.50
CA VAL A 15 3.99 14.81 -6.62
C VAL A 15 3.87 16.31 -6.38
N ASP A 16 4.25 17.10 -7.39
CA ASP A 16 4.21 18.58 -7.34
C ASP A 16 4.95 19.19 -6.12
N GLY A 17 6.00 18.50 -5.63
CA GLY A 17 6.77 18.91 -4.45
C GLY A 17 6.12 18.56 -3.10
N GLU A 18 4.99 17.84 -3.11
CA GLU A 18 4.31 17.34 -1.92
C GLU A 18 4.49 15.82 -1.79
N MET A 19 4.75 15.36 -0.56
CA MET A 19 4.85 13.94 -0.25
C MET A 19 3.48 13.39 0.17
N VAL A 20 2.97 12.42 -0.58
CA VAL A 20 1.76 11.67 -0.25
C VAL A 20 2.17 10.34 0.36
N SER A 21 1.81 10.13 1.63
CA SER A 21 2.14 8.91 2.38
C SER A 21 0.90 8.07 2.65
N HIS A 22 1.03 6.75 2.50
CA HIS A 22 0.02 5.77 2.92
C HIS A 22 0.67 4.72 3.82
N LYS A 23 0.02 4.41 4.95
CA LYS A 23 0.48 3.38 5.88
C LYS A 23 -0.46 2.18 5.83
N GLU A 24 0.10 0.98 5.70
CA GLU A 24 -0.66 -0.27 5.73
C GLU A 24 -0.07 -1.28 6.71
N SER A 25 -0.92 -1.81 7.59
CA SER A 25 -0.55 -2.78 8.62
C SER A 25 -0.80 -4.21 8.19
N HIS A 26 0.20 -5.07 8.39
CA HIS A 26 0.12 -6.51 8.16
C HIS A 26 0.28 -7.27 9.48
N PHE A 27 -0.57 -8.28 9.63
CA PHE A 27 -0.63 -9.12 10.83
C PHE A 27 -0.36 -10.57 10.48
N VAL A 28 0.25 -11.32 11.39
CA VAL A 28 0.47 -12.75 11.24
C VAL A 28 -0.50 -13.51 12.12
N ASN A 29 -1.16 -14.52 11.53
CA ASN A 29 -1.96 -15.48 12.26
C ASN A 29 -1.07 -16.50 12.98
N ASP A 30 -1.31 -16.73 14.26
CA ASP A 30 -0.56 -17.67 15.10
C ASP A 30 -0.72 -19.15 14.68
N VAL A 31 -1.81 -19.51 13.99
CA VAL A 31 -2.12 -20.88 13.58
C VAL A 31 -1.43 -21.27 12.26
N ASP A 32 -1.68 -20.52 11.18
CA ASP A 32 -1.17 -20.86 9.84
C ASP A 32 0.10 -20.08 9.44
N ARG A 33 0.53 -19.14 10.29
CA ARG A 33 1.71 -18.28 10.09
C ARG A 33 1.62 -17.41 8.84
N ARG A 34 0.42 -17.20 8.28
CA ARG A 34 0.17 -16.38 7.09
C ARG A 34 0.03 -14.90 7.46
N ARG A 35 0.48 -14.00 6.57
CA ARG A 35 0.21 -12.57 6.70
C ARG A 35 -1.21 -12.24 6.26
N TYR A 36 -1.82 -11.27 6.92
CA TYR A 36 -3.14 -10.73 6.62
C TYR A 36 -3.08 -9.22 6.58
N ARG A 37 -3.75 -8.64 5.60
CA ARG A 37 -3.97 -7.19 5.51
C ARG A 37 -5.15 -6.83 6.38
N TRP A 38 -5.01 -5.94 7.38
CA TRP A 38 -6.11 -5.08 7.87
C TRP A 38 -5.67 -3.77 8.48
N GLN A 39 -6.58 -2.81 8.35
CA GLN A 39 -6.43 -1.37 8.47
C GLN A 39 -7.28 -0.93 9.66
N GLU A 40 -6.64 -0.72 10.82
CA GLU A 40 -7.21 -0.32 12.13
C GLU A 40 -8.31 -1.22 12.75
N PRO A 41 -8.29 -1.40 14.10
CA PRO A 41 -9.22 -2.26 14.84
C PRO A 41 -10.69 -1.78 14.83
N ILE A 42 -10.98 -0.59 14.30
CA ILE A 42 -12.31 0.02 14.24
C ILE A 42 -13.05 -0.32 12.94
N ASN A 43 -12.36 -0.87 11.94
CA ASN A 43 -12.94 -1.15 10.63
C ASN A 43 -13.61 -2.52 10.57
N ILE A 44 -14.84 -2.50 10.09
CA ILE A 44 -15.72 -3.65 9.84
C ILE A 44 -15.21 -4.39 8.59
N GLY A 45 -14.12 -5.12 8.68
CA GLY A 45 -13.92 -6.13 7.67
C GLY A 45 -13.00 -7.26 8.01
N THR A 46 -13.14 -8.29 7.18
CA THR A 46 -12.68 -9.64 7.45
C THR A 46 -11.23 -9.80 7.05
N PRO A 47 -10.35 -10.33 7.94
CA PRO A 47 -8.96 -10.67 7.66
C PRO A 47 -8.72 -11.07 6.20
N MET A 48 -7.97 -10.27 5.44
CA MET A 48 -7.68 -10.61 4.05
C MET A 48 -6.34 -11.37 3.99
N PRO A 49 -6.35 -12.69 3.76
CA PRO A 49 -5.12 -13.48 3.74
C PRO A 49 -4.27 -13.12 2.54
N PHE A 50 -2.97 -12.92 2.77
CA PHE A 50 -1.97 -12.90 1.72
C PHE A 50 -1.58 -14.31 1.29
N ASN A 51 -0.94 -14.41 0.12
CA ASN A 51 -0.41 -15.68 -0.38
C ASN A 51 1.00 -15.99 0.16
N PHE A 52 1.48 -15.24 1.15
CA PHE A 52 2.81 -15.39 1.76
C PHE A 52 2.71 -15.47 3.28
N LYS A 53 3.73 -16.10 3.88
CA LYS A 53 3.86 -16.22 5.34
C LYS A 53 4.44 -14.95 5.95
N GLY A 54 4.30 -14.85 7.27
CA GLY A 54 5.10 -13.92 8.05
C GLY A 54 6.59 -14.22 7.93
N THR A 55 7.39 -13.20 8.20
CA THR A 55 8.86 -13.27 8.22
C THR A 55 9.38 -13.90 9.50
N GLY A 56 8.61 -13.84 10.60
CA GLY A 56 9.05 -14.26 11.92
C GLY A 56 9.91 -13.22 12.64
N ASN A 57 10.06 -12.03 12.05
CA ASN A 57 10.69 -10.89 12.70
C ASN A 57 9.78 -10.31 13.78
N ASP A 58 10.37 -9.56 14.70
CA ASP A 58 9.62 -8.65 15.56
C ASP A 58 8.94 -7.55 14.73
N TYR A 59 8.04 -6.78 15.35
CA TYR A 59 7.36 -5.67 14.68
C TYR A 59 8.34 -4.67 14.06
N GLN A 60 8.09 -4.27 12.81
CA GLN A 60 8.89 -3.27 12.09
C GLN A 60 8.02 -2.25 11.35
N GLU A 61 8.50 -1.02 11.25
CA GLU A 61 8.02 -0.06 10.26
C GLU A 61 8.99 -0.06 9.07
N ILE A 62 8.48 -0.29 7.87
CA ILE A 62 9.28 -0.46 6.66
C ILE A 62 8.79 0.52 5.60
N GLU A 63 9.70 1.37 5.12
CA GLU A 63 9.45 2.16 3.93
C GLU A 63 9.53 1.28 2.69
N ALA A 64 8.45 1.25 1.90
CA ALA A 64 8.42 0.52 0.65
C ALA A 64 9.19 1.29 -0.43
N ASN A 65 9.97 0.58 -1.24
CA ASN A 65 10.81 1.19 -2.25
C ASN A 65 9.99 1.47 -3.51
N LEU A 66 9.80 2.74 -3.89
CA LEU A 66 9.18 3.08 -5.18
C LEU A 66 10.10 2.64 -6.33
N ILE A 67 9.68 1.65 -7.11
CA ILE A 67 10.47 1.06 -8.21
C ILE A 67 9.89 1.38 -9.59
N GLY A 68 8.65 1.87 -9.66
CA GLY A 68 7.99 2.18 -10.92
C GLY A 68 6.91 3.23 -10.77
N THR A 69 6.79 4.10 -11.77
CA THR A 69 5.71 5.09 -11.87
C THR A 69 5.31 5.26 -13.32
N LYS A 70 4.00 5.31 -13.57
CA LYS A 70 3.44 5.54 -14.89
C LYS A 70 2.21 6.44 -14.77
N LEU A 71 2.23 7.58 -15.46
CA LEU A 71 1.04 8.41 -15.62
C LEU A 71 0.02 7.67 -16.51
N LEU A 72 -1.15 7.40 -15.97
CA LEU A 72 -2.23 6.71 -16.69
C LEU A 72 -3.20 7.69 -17.34
N PHE A 73 -3.52 8.76 -16.64
CA PHE A 73 -4.54 9.72 -17.05
C PHE A 73 -4.26 11.09 -16.46
N THR A 74 -4.54 12.14 -17.23
CA THR A 74 -4.52 13.51 -16.73
C THR A 74 -5.55 14.37 -17.43
N ASN A 75 -6.27 15.18 -16.67
CA ASN A 75 -7.12 16.26 -17.12
C ASN A 75 -7.10 17.40 -16.06
N PRO A 76 -7.78 18.53 -16.28
CA PRO A 76 -7.74 19.66 -15.34
C PRO A 76 -8.21 19.36 -13.91
N THR A 77 -8.99 18.29 -13.70
CA THR A 77 -9.57 17.97 -12.38
C THR A 77 -9.01 16.69 -11.76
N ASN A 78 -8.31 15.86 -12.53
CA ASN A 78 -7.86 14.54 -12.12
C ASN A 78 -6.54 14.17 -12.78
N THR A 79 -5.62 13.65 -11.98
CA THR A 79 -4.40 13.01 -12.46
C THR A 79 -4.26 11.66 -11.77
N LEU A 80 -3.91 10.63 -12.55
CA LEU A 80 -3.86 9.24 -12.09
C LEU A 80 -2.51 8.64 -12.42
N TRP A 81 -1.83 8.13 -11.39
CA TRP A 81 -0.57 7.40 -11.52
C TRP A 81 -0.77 5.96 -11.12
N HIS A 82 -0.18 5.06 -11.90
CA HIS A 82 0.15 3.71 -11.48
C HIS A 82 1.54 3.75 -10.85
N VAL A 83 1.68 3.19 -9.66
CA VAL A 83 2.94 3.15 -8.93
C VAL A 83 3.21 1.72 -8.46
N GLU A 84 4.47 1.35 -8.46
CA GLU A 84 4.93 0.01 -8.08
C GLU A 84 5.96 0.15 -6.98
N TYR A 85 5.74 -0.59 -5.88
CA TYR A 85 6.62 -0.59 -4.73
C TYR A 85 7.18 -1.97 -4.47
N GLU A 86 8.48 -2.07 -4.29
CA GLU A 86 9.12 -3.25 -3.74
C GLU A 86 9.02 -3.24 -2.21
N LEU A 87 8.67 -4.40 -1.65
CA LEU A 87 8.72 -4.62 -0.20
C LEU A 87 10.11 -5.20 0.16
N PRO A 88 10.90 -4.54 1.02
CA PRO A 88 12.27 -4.96 1.30
C PRO A 88 12.43 -6.29 2.04
N ASP A 89 11.47 -6.66 2.89
CA ASP A 89 11.52 -7.84 3.75
C ASP A 89 10.99 -9.11 3.09
N ILE A 90 10.25 -8.98 1.99
CA ILE A 90 9.65 -10.10 1.26
C ILE A 90 9.80 -9.96 -0.25
N ASP A 91 9.73 -11.08 -0.97
CA ASP A 91 9.87 -11.10 -2.43
C ASP A 91 8.56 -10.70 -3.17
N TYR A 92 8.04 -9.52 -2.83
CA TYR A 92 6.79 -9.00 -3.38
C TYR A 92 6.92 -7.55 -3.84
N VAL A 93 6.10 -7.22 -4.83
CA VAL A 93 5.83 -5.88 -5.33
C VAL A 93 4.36 -5.55 -5.11
N VAL A 94 4.08 -4.32 -4.69
CA VAL A 94 2.72 -3.79 -4.51
C VAL A 94 2.42 -2.83 -5.63
N ILE A 95 1.30 -3.04 -6.29
CA ILE A 95 0.77 -2.12 -7.30
C ILE A 95 -0.29 -1.25 -6.64
N ALA A 96 -0.10 0.07 -6.71
CA ALA A 96 -1.05 1.03 -6.19
C ALA A 96 -1.42 2.07 -7.24
N THR A 97 -2.53 2.75 -6.99
CA THR A 97 -2.97 3.90 -7.78
C THR A 97 -2.97 5.13 -6.89
N VAL A 98 -2.27 6.18 -7.34
CA VAL A 98 -2.36 7.50 -6.72
C VAL A 98 -3.24 8.38 -7.60
N THR A 99 -4.22 9.05 -7.00
CA THR A 99 -5.12 9.97 -7.69
C THR A 99 -4.96 11.35 -7.08
N LYS A 100 -4.61 12.35 -7.88
CA LYS A 100 -4.77 13.77 -7.55
C LYS A 100 -6.13 14.22 -8.06
N ARG A 101 -6.92 14.88 -7.21
CA ARG A 101 -8.20 15.51 -7.55
C ARG A 101 -8.12 17.00 -7.25
N VAL A 102 -8.51 17.81 -8.22
CA VAL A 102 -8.71 19.25 -8.05
C VAL A 102 -10.20 19.51 -8.01
N GLN A 103 -10.66 20.09 -6.90
CA GLN A 103 -12.05 20.49 -6.72
C GLN A 103 -12.13 22.01 -6.59
N TRP A 104 -13.05 22.60 -7.35
CA TRP A 104 -13.29 24.03 -7.39
C TRP A 104 -14.32 24.42 -6.35
N TYR A 105 -13.96 25.37 -5.49
CA TYR A 105 -14.85 25.96 -4.48
C TYR A 105 -14.92 27.48 -4.68
N PRO A 106 -15.94 28.16 -4.13
CA PRO A 106 -16.03 29.63 -4.21
C PRO A 106 -14.83 30.37 -3.61
N ASP A 107 -14.08 29.74 -2.69
CA ASP A 107 -12.88 30.27 -2.03
C ASP A 107 -11.56 29.87 -2.72
N GLY A 108 -11.60 29.08 -3.80
CA GLY A 108 -10.42 28.66 -4.56
C GLY A 108 -10.41 27.17 -4.93
N GLU A 109 -9.29 26.74 -5.50
CA GLU A 109 -9.05 25.33 -5.81
C GLU A 109 -8.56 24.58 -4.56
N ARG A 110 -9.05 23.36 -4.35
CA ARG A 110 -8.54 22.43 -3.35
C ARG A 110 -8.01 21.16 -4.02
N VAL A 111 -6.81 20.76 -3.62
CA VAL A 111 -6.15 19.55 -4.09
C VAL A 111 -6.29 18.44 -3.07
N PHE A 112 -6.69 17.26 -3.53
CA PHE A 112 -6.81 16.06 -2.72
C PHE A 112 -6.01 14.94 -3.36
N TYR A 113 -5.28 14.19 -2.55
CA TYR A 113 -4.63 12.96 -2.98
C TYR A 113 -5.34 11.76 -2.38
N ASN A 114 -5.56 10.75 -3.20
CA ASN A 114 -6.05 9.45 -2.78
C ASN A 114 -5.02 8.40 -3.18
N PHE A 115 -4.52 7.68 -2.19
CA PHE A 115 -3.63 6.54 -2.36
C PHE A 115 -4.44 5.26 -2.19
N ASN A 116 -4.51 4.43 -3.23
CA ASN A 116 -5.33 3.23 -3.23
C ASN A 116 -4.48 1.98 -3.55
N ILE A 117 -4.32 1.14 -2.54
CA ILE A 117 -3.87 -0.24 -2.68
C ILE A 117 -5.13 -1.09 -2.62
N GLY A 118 -5.60 -1.61 -3.75
CA GLY A 118 -6.94 -2.19 -3.88
C GLY A 118 -7.25 -3.31 -2.87
N ASN A 119 -6.85 -4.54 -3.16
CA ASN A 119 -6.95 -5.69 -2.25
C ASN A 119 -5.65 -6.49 -2.26
N VAL A 120 -5.61 -7.65 -1.60
CA VAL A 120 -4.41 -8.50 -1.55
C VAL A 120 -3.89 -8.93 -2.93
N ASN A 121 -4.70 -8.85 -3.99
CA ASN A 121 -4.25 -9.13 -5.36
C ASN A 121 -3.33 -8.04 -5.93
N ALA A 122 -3.25 -6.87 -5.31
CA ALA A 122 -2.27 -5.84 -5.64
C ALA A 122 -0.82 -6.28 -5.36
N TYR A 123 -0.64 -7.34 -4.55
CA TYR A 123 0.65 -7.87 -4.14
C TYR A 123 1.06 -8.99 -5.09
N LYS A 124 2.14 -8.77 -5.84
CA LYS A 124 2.67 -9.69 -6.83
C LYS A 124 4.01 -10.23 -6.37
N LYS A 125 4.16 -11.56 -6.35
CA LYS A 125 5.47 -12.16 -6.12
C LYS A 125 6.41 -11.72 -7.25
N LYS A 126 7.66 -11.35 -6.94
CA LYS A 126 8.63 -10.99 -7.99
C LYS A 126 8.91 -12.22 -8.86
N LEU A 127 9.13 -11.99 -10.16
CA LEU A 127 9.54 -13.06 -11.05
C LEU A 127 11.01 -13.40 -10.78
N GLY A 128 11.28 -14.63 -10.35
CA GLY A 128 12.63 -15.15 -10.16
C GLY A 128 13.16 -15.15 -8.72
N GLY A 129 12.37 -14.78 -7.71
CA GLY A 129 12.79 -14.98 -6.32
C GLY A 129 12.57 -16.42 -5.86
N ASN A 130 13.53 -16.91 -5.07
CA ASN A 130 13.53 -18.29 -4.58
C ASN A 130 12.25 -18.60 -3.76
N ALA A 131 11.70 -19.79 -3.99
CA ALA A 131 10.55 -20.32 -3.27
C ALA A 131 10.95 -20.86 -1.90
#